data_AF-A0A1T5BPG8-F1
#
_entry.id   AF-A0A1T5BPG8-F1
#
_cell.length_a   1.000
_cell.length_b   1.000
_cell.length_c   1.000
_cell.angle_alpha   90.00
_cell.angle_beta   90.00
_cell.angle_gamma   90.00
#
_symmetry.space_group_name_H-M   'P 1'
#
loop_
_entity.id
_entity.type
_entity.pdbx_description
1 polymer ?
#
loop_
_entity_poly.entity_id
_entity_poly.type
_entity_poly.pdbx_seq_one_letter_code
_entity_poly.pdbx_strand_id
1 'polypeptide(L)'
;MKSFFKILPERGSNWRQIALFFIAVIIGLGLFMMKEARVTSYLSDDPQACVNCHVMTPVYNSWMNSSHREWANCNDCHVPHDNFVNKYYFKAKDGLYHASVFTARAEPDVIKMKEASQEVVQQNCIRCHVQQVTQVKYDGWIEDHKEKRTGRQCWSCHKQVPHGKIYGLNSIKYNLAPIPTDQEEMVIPDWLAEQTTKKPQ
;
A
#
# COMPACT_ATOMS: atom_id res chain seq x y z
N MET A 1 21.82 2.40 -36.69
CA MET A 1 20.62 2.37 -35.84
C MET A 1 19.48 1.66 -36.59
N LYS A 2 19.53 0.33 -36.75
CA LYS A 2 18.58 -0.46 -37.60
C LYS A 2 18.29 -1.84 -37.00
N SER A 3 17.88 -1.94 -35.74
CA SER A 3 17.59 -3.27 -35.16
C SER A 3 16.42 -3.36 -34.17
N PHE A 4 15.58 -2.33 -34.04
CA PHE A 4 14.45 -2.37 -33.10
C PHE A 4 13.15 -2.96 -33.67
N PHE A 5 13.10 -3.33 -34.96
CA PHE A 5 11.85 -3.74 -35.63
C PHE A 5 11.91 -5.14 -36.26
N LYS A 6 12.56 -6.11 -35.60
CA LYS A 6 12.48 -7.55 -35.97
C LYS A 6 11.61 -8.39 -35.03
N ILE A 7 10.74 -7.75 -34.25
CA ILE A 7 9.74 -8.42 -33.41
C ILE A 7 8.55 -8.91 -34.25
N LEU A 8 8.28 -8.27 -35.40
CA LEU A 8 7.12 -8.57 -36.24
C LEU A 8 7.47 -9.62 -37.31
N PRO A 9 6.64 -10.66 -37.51
CA PRO A 9 6.86 -11.67 -38.55
C PRO A 9 6.84 -11.08 -39.97
N GLU A 10 7.60 -11.69 -40.88
CA GLU A 10 7.74 -11.22 -42.26
C GLU A 10 6.39 -11.09 -42.99
N ARG A 11 6.27 -10.05 -43.83
CA ARG A 11 4.99 -9.58 -44.43
C ARG A 11 4.23 -10.60 -45.29
N GLY A 12 4.83 -11.73 -45.67
CA GLY A 12 4.26 -12.71 -46.59
C GLY A 12 3.88 -14.08 -46.00
N SER A 13 4.08 -14.32 -44.70
CA SER A 13 3.80 -15.62 -44.09
C SER A 13 2.43 -15.66 -43.41
N ASN A 14 1.66 -16.74 -43.60
CA ASN A 14 0.41 -17.02 -42.87
C ASN A 14 0.62 -17.03 -41.34
N TRP A 15 1.83 -17.34 -40.89
CA TRP A 15 2.25 -17.26 -39.49
C TRP A 15 2.12 -15.85 -38.90
N ARG A 16 2.24 -14.81 -39.73
CA ARG A 16 2.16 -13.41 -39.27
C ARG A 16 0.79 -13.09 -38.70
N GLN A 17 -0.28 -13.54 -39.33
CA GLN A 17 -1.64 -13.29 -38.87
C GLN A 17 -1.90 -13.99 -37.52
N ILE A 18 -1.43 -15.23 -37.39
CA ILE A 18 -1.52 -16.01 -36.14
C ILE A 18 -0.75 -15.31 -35.02
N ALA A 19 0.50 -14.92 -35.27
CA ALA A 19 1.32 -14.23 -34.27
C ALA A 19 0.72 -12.87 -33.85
N LEU A 20 0.20 -12.08 -34.80
CA LEU A 20 -0.49 -10.82 -34.50
C LEU A 20 -1.74 -11.03 -33.66
N PHE A 21 -2.54 -12.07 -33.95
CA PHE A 21 -3.70 -12.43 -33.15
C PHE A 21 -3.31 -12.75 -31.71
N PHE A 22 -2.30 -13.60 -31.47
CA PHE A 22 -1.86 -13.91 -30.11
C PHE A 22 -1.26 -12.71 -29.38
N ILE A 23 -0.50 -11.85 -30.07
CA ILE A 23 0.00 -10.60 -29.48
C ILE A 23 -1.17 -9.70 -29.06
N ALA A 24 -2.18 -9.54 -29.92
CA ALA A 24 -3.38 -8.76 -29.60
C ALA A 24 -4.16 -9.36 -28.42
N VAL A 25 -4.28 -10.68 -28.34
CA VAL A 25 -4.90 -11.38 -27.21
C VAL A 25 -4.12 -11.15 -25.91
N ILE A 26 -2.78 -11.29 -25.93
CA ILE A 26 -1.94 -11.04 -24.76
C ILE A 26 -2.04 -9.60 -24.28
N ILE A 27 -1.97 -8.63 -25.20
CA ILE A 27 -2.12 -7.21 -24.87
C ILE A 27 -3.54 -6.92 -24.34
N GLY A 28 -4.57 -7.48 -24.98
CA GLY A 28 -5.97 -7.32 -24.57
C GLY A 28 -6.23 -7.87 -23.18
N LEU A 29 -5.76 -9.09 -22.90
CA LEU A 29 -5.82 -9.70 -21.57
C LEU A 29 -5.01 -8.89 -20.54
N GLY A 30 -3.82 -8.43 -20.91
CA GLY A 30 -2.99 -7.59 -20.04
C GLY A 30 -3.70 -6.29 -19.64
N LEU A 31 -4.26 -5.57 -20.61
CA LEU A 31 -5.03 -4.34 -20.38
C LEU A 31 -6.28 -4.60 -19.52
N PHE A 32 -6.99 -5.70 -19.80
CA PHE A 32 -8.13 -6.12 -19.00
C PHE A 32 -7.73 -6.39 -17.54
N MET A 33 -6.68 -7.19 -17.31
CA MET A 33 -6.18 -7.47 -15.96
C MET A 33 -5.71 -6.21 -15.24
N MET A 34 -5.05 -5.27 -15.92
CA MET A 34 -4.63 -4.00 -15.31
C MET A 34 -5.82 -3.13 -14.88
N LYS A 35 -6.91 -3.15 -15.65
CA LYS A 35 -8.16 -2.46 -15.32
C LYS A 35 -8.81 -3.08 -14.08
N GLU A 36 -8.98 -4.41 -14.08
CA GLU A 36 -9.61 -5.12 -12.96
C GLU A 36 -8.77 -5.04 -11.68
N ALA A 37 -7.44 -5.08 -11.79
CA ALA A 37 -6.52 -4.88 -10.67
C ALA A 37 -6.38 -3.41 -10.23
N ARG A 38 -7.08 -2.47 -10.89
CA ARG A 38 -7.05 -1.02 -10.60
C ARG A 38 -5.62 -0.48 -10.49
N VAL A 39 -4.72 -0.87 -11.41
CA VAL A 39 -3.27 -0.61 -11.30
C VAL A 39 -2.93 0.88 -11.09
N THR A 40 -3.71 1.77 -11.71
CA THR A 40 -3.53 3.22 -11.59
C THR A 40 -3.76 3.75 -10.17
N SER A 41 -4.63 3.09 -9.38
CA SER A 41 -4.89 3.49 -7.99
C SER A 41 -3.63 3.41 -7.11
N TYR A 42 -2.73 2.47 -7.40
CA TYR A 42 -1.45 2.33 -6.70
C TYR A 42 -0.45 3.45 -7.00
N LEU A 43 -0.71 4.33 -7.97
CA LEU A 43 0.12 5.53 -8.16
C LEU A 43 -0.24 6.65 -7.17
N SER A 44 -1.42 6.58 -6.57
CA SER A 44 -1.93 7.53 -5.58
C SER A 44 -1.59 7.13 -4.14
N ASP A 45 -1.81 8.05 -3.20
CA ASP A 45 -1.70 7.79 -1.76
C ASP A 45 -3.06 7.51 -1.11
N ASP A 46 -4.09 7.19 -1.90
CA ASP A 46 -5.41 6.81 -1.40
C ASP A 46 -5.32 5.47 -0.61
N PRO A 47 -5.69 5.46 0.68
CA PRO A 47 -5.75 4.26 1.50
C PRO A 47 -6.63 3.15 0.90
N GLN A 48 -7.64 3.48 0.10
CA GLN A 48 -8.49 2.48 -0.56
C GLN A 48 -7.72 1.62 -1.57
N ALA A 49 -6.63 2.13 -2.17
CA ALA A 49 -5.80 1.34 -3.07
C ALA A 49 -5.14 0.16 -2.34
N CYS A 50 -4.87 0.29 -1.04
CA CYS A 50 -4.26 -0.77 -0.24
C CYS A 50 -5.21 -1.95 0.04
N VAL A 51 -6.53 -1.75 -0.08
CA VAL A 51 -7.58 -2.76 0.13
C VAL A 51 -8.21 -3.28 -1.16
N ASN A 52 -7.59 -2.99 -2.31
CA ASN A 52 -7.85 -3.74 -3.54
C ASN A 52 -7.61 -5.25 -3.36
N CYS A 53 -6.78 -5.64 -2.38
CA CYS A 53 -6.59 -7.03 -1.97
C CYS A 53 -7.22 -7.25 -0.58
N HIS A 54 -8.15 -8.20 -0.49
CA HIS A 54 -8.88 -8.52 0.75
C HIS A 54 -7.99 -8.95 1.94
N VAL A 55 -6.79 -9.47 1.65
CA VAL A 55 -5.77 -9.83 2.65
C VAL A 55 -5.34 -8.63 3.51
N MET A 56 -5.47 -7.40 2.99
CA MET A 56 -5.15 -6.16 3.69
C MET A 56 -6.33 -5.54 4.46
N THR A 57 -7.54 -6.05 4.31
CA THR A 57 -8.75 -5.52 4.99
C THR A 57 -8.56 -5.39 6.51
N PRO A 58 -7.96 -6.35 7.26
CA PRO A 58 -7.71 -6.20 8.70
C PRO A 58 -6.86 -4.98 9.05
N VAL A 59 -5.83 -4.76 8.24
CA VAL A 59 -4.82 -3.69 8.41
C VAL A 59 -5.46 -2.34 8.14
N TYR A 60 -6.28 -2.25 7.09
CA TYR A 60 -7.04 -1.04 6.80
C TYR A 60 -8.07 -0.72 7.85
N ASN A 61 -8.88 -1.70 8.28
CA ASN A 61 -9.93 -1.47 9.28
C ASN A 61 -9.35 -1.02 10.63
N SER A 62 -8.23 -1.59 11.04
CA SER A 62 -7.53 -1.15 12.24
C SER A 62 -6.91 0.25 12.09
N TRP A 63 -6.42 0.63 10.91
CA TRP A 63 -5.98 2.00 10.64
C TRP A 63 -7.17 2.99 10.64
N MET A 64 -8.28 2.65 10.00
CA MET A 64 -9.52 3.43 9.99
C MET A 64 -10.11 3.66 11.38
N ASN A 65 -9.80 2.80 12.35
CA ASN A 65 -10.21 2.94 13.75
C ASN A 65 -9.05 3.41 14.65
N SER A 66 -8.04 4.07 14.08
CA SER A 66 -6.88 4.58 14.82
C SER A 66 -6.83 6.11 14.84
N SER A 67 -6.03 6.66 15.74
CA SER A 67 -5.74 8.11 15.80
C SER A 67 -5.04 8.65 14.55
N HIS A 68 -4.47 7.78 13.71
CA HIS A 68 -3.74 8.18 12.52
C HIS A 68 -4.65 8.35 11.30
N ARG A 69 -5.92 7.89 11.34
CA ARG A 69 -6.81 7.90 10.16
C ARG A 69 -7.02 9.29 9.55
N GLU A 70 -7.08 10.32 10.41
CA GLU A 70 -7.37 11.70 10.00
C GLU A 70 -6.13 12.46 9.53
N TRP A 71 -4.94 11.99 9.90
CA TRP A 71 -3.69 12.73 9.77
C TRP A 71 -2.67 12.05 8.85
N ALA A 72 -2.83 10.75 8.59
CA ALA A 72 -1.86 9.95 7.86
C ALA A 72 -2.54 8.84 7.07
N ASN A 73 -2.14 8.69 5.82
CA ASN A 73 -2.51 7.60 4.93
C ASN A 73 -1.53 6.42 5.10
N CYS A 74 -1.81 5.28 4.47
CA CYS A 74 -0.94 4.10 4.55
C CYS A 74 0.50 4.39 4.12
N ASN A 75 0.68 5.15 3.03
CA ASN A 75 1.98 5.50 2.49
C ASN A 75 2.75 6.51 3.34
N ASP A 76 2.08 7.28 4.21
CA ASP A 76 2.76 8.21 5.10
C ASP A 76 3.62 7.48 6.15
N CYS A 77 3.24 6.25 6.47
CA CYS A 77 3.98 5.35 7.34
C CYS A 77 4.82 4.35 6.54
N HIS A 78 4.28 3.71 5.51
CA HIS A 78 4.90 2.54 4.86
C HIS A 78 5.78 2.82 3.64
N VAL A 79 5.87 4.07 3.17
CA VAL A 79 6.69 4.44 2.01
C VAL A 79 7.67 5.55 2.42
N PRO A 80 8.91 5.58 1.91
CA PRO A 80 9.84 6.66 2.24
C PRO A 80 9.41 8.00 1.63
N HIS A 81 9.77 9.10 2.32
CA HIS A 81 9.48 10.49 1.92
C HIS A 81 10.75 11.34 1.81
N ASP A 82 11.90 10.70 1.62
CA ASP A 82 13.19 11.35 1.45
C ASP A 82 13.32 12.01 0.07
N ASN A 83 12.84 11.34 -0.99
CA ASN A 83 12.70 11.91 -2.32
C ASN A 83 11.68 11.14 -3.17
N PHE A 84 11.24 11.79 -4.25
CA PHE A 84 10.26 11.23 -5.19
C PHE A 84 10.71 9.91 -5.82
N VAL A 85 11.97 9.79 -6.22
CA VAL A 85 12.47 8.58 -6.90
C VAL A 85 12.43 7.38 -5.96
N ASN A 86 12.94 7.54 -4.74
CA ASN A 86 12.94 6.50 -3.72
C ASN A 86 11.52 6.10 -3.30
N LYS A 87 10.59 7.06 -3.18
CA LYS A 87 9.17 6.79 -2.92
C LYS A 87 8.59 5.79 -3.92
N TYR A 88 8.70 6.09 -5.22
CA TYR A 88 8.10 5.24 -6.25
C TYR A 88 8.87 3.95 -6.49
N TYR A 89 10.21 3.98 -6.36
CA TYR A 89 11.02 2.76 -6.42
C TYR A 89 10.65 1.78 -5.31
N PHE A 90 10.55 2.25 -4.06
CA PHE A 90 10.16 1.43 -2.92
C PHE A 90 8.75 0.88 -3.10
N LYS A 91 7.81 1.74 -3.52
CA LYS A 91 6.42 1.34 -3.78
C LYS A 91 6.30 0.27 -4.87
N ALA A 92 7.06 0.40 -5.96
CA ALA A 92 7.09 -0.59 -7.03
C ALA A 92 7.69 -1.92 -6.55
N LYS A 93 8.83 -1.87 -5.84
CA LYS A 93 9.49 -3.06 -5.29
C LYS A 93 8.57 -3.83 -4.33
N ASP A 94 7.98 -3.13 -3.36
CA ASP A 94 7.08 -3.76 -2.37
C ASP A 94 5.76 -4.20 -3.01
N GLY A 95 5.20 -3.40 -3.92
CA GLY A 95 4.00 -3.78 -4.68
C GLY A 95 4.19 -5.05 -5.50
N LEU A 96 5.31 -5.19 -6.21
CA LEU A 96 5.66 -6.41 -6.96
C LEU A 96 5.86 -7.61 -6.03
N TYR A 97 6.53 -7.41 -4.89
CA TYR A 97 6.68 -8.45 -3.87
C TYR A 97 5.31 -8.91 -3.34
N HIS A 98 4.43 -8.00 -2.93
CA HIS A 98 3.10 -8.34 -2.44
C HIS A 98 2.25 -9.07 -3.50
N ALA A 99 2.27 -8.57 -4.74
CA ALA A 99 1.56 -9.20 -5.85
C ALA A 99 2.07 -10.63 -6.09
N SER A 100 3.39 -10.83 -6.15
CA SER A 100 3.96 -12.17 -6.36
C SER A 100 3.62 -13.16 -5.24
N VAL A 101 3.71 -12.75 -3.97
CA VAL A 101 3.36 -13.60 -2.82
C VAL A 101 1.87 -13.98 -2.86
N PHE A 102 1.00 -13.01 -3.13
CA PHE A 102 -0.44 -13.23 -3.20
C PHE A 102 -0.83 -14.13 -4.38
N THR A 103 -0.24 -13.90 -5.57
CA THR A 103 -0.46 -14.75 -6.75
C THR A 103 0.01 -16.18 -6.51
N ALA A 104 1.12 -16.35 -5.79
CA ALA A 104 1.64 -17.67 -5.42
C ALA A 104 0.88 -18.33 -4.26
N ARG A 105 -0.12 -17.65 -3.66
CA ARG A 105 -0.84 -18.10 -2.46
C ARG A 105 0.11 -18.44 -1.31
N ALA A 106 1.18 -17.66 -1.19
CA ALA A 106 2.26 -17.86 -0.23
C ALA A 106 2.18 -16.87 0.94
N GLU A 107 1.03 -16.22 1.14
CA GLU A 107 0.80 -15.32 2.26
C GLU A 107 0.92 -16.07 3.60
N PRO A 108 1.66 -15.54 4.59
CA PRO A 108 1.67 -16.10 5.93
C PRO A 108 0.36 -15.76 6.66
N ASP A 109 -0.05 -16.62 7.59
CA ASP A 109 -1.20 -16.35 8.47
C ASP A 109 -1.07 -15.02 9.22
N VAL A 110 0.17 -14.66 9.57
CA VAL A 110 0.54 -13.43 10.26
C VAL A 110 1.53 -12.65 9.40
N ILE A 111 1.04 -11.58 8.79
CA ILE A 111 1.86 -10.67 7.98
C ILE A 111 2.72 -9.83 8.93
N LYS A 112 4.03 -9.82 8.69
CA LYS A 112 5.00 -9.03 9.45
C LYS A 112 5.82 -8.16 8.52
N MET A 113 6.16 -6.99 9.03
CA MET A 113 6.96 -6.02 8.31
C MET A 113 8.41 -6.53 8.13
N LYS A 114 8.93 -6.49 6.89
CA LYS A 114 10.34 -6.79 6.61
C LYS A 114 11.24 -5.67 7.14
N GLU A 115 12.52 -5.97 7.34
CA GLU A 115 13.51 -5.02 7.89
C GLU A 115 13.50 -3.67 7.16
N ALA A 116 13.53 -3.67 5.83
CA ALA A 116 13.48 -2.43 5.04
C ALA A 116 12.22 -1.58 5.33
N SER A 117 11.06 -2.24 5.43
CA SER A 117 9.80 -1.58 5.76
C SER A 117 9.79 -1.10 7.23
N GLN A 118 10.43 -1.82 8.15
CA GLN A 118 10.59 -1.39 9.55
C GLN A 118 11.41 -0.10 9.64
N GLU A 119 12.51 -0.02 8.90
CA GLU A 119 13.32 1.20 8.85
C GLU A 119 12.53 2.40 8.32
N VAL A 120 11.79 2.21 7.22
CA VAL A 120 10.92 3.25 6.64
C VAL A 120 9.86 3.71 7.64
N VAL A 121 9.16 2.79 8.30
CA VAL A 121 8.13 3.14 9.29
C VAL A 121 8.75 3.88 10.47
N GLN A 122 9.90 3.43 10.99
CA GLN A 122 10.59 4.11 12.10
C GLN A 122 10.99 5.54 11.72
N GLN A 123 11.58 5.72 10.54
CA GLN A 123 11.94 7.04 10.03
C GLN A 123 10.71 7.95 9.88
N ASN A 124 9.58 7.40 9.42
CA ASN A 124 8.35 8.15 9.26
C ASN A 124 7.67 8.49 10.60
N CYS A 125 7.76 7.62 11.61
CA CYS A 125 7.38 7.96 12.98
C CYS A 125 8.19 9.17 13.47
N ILE A 126 9.51 9.12 13.32
CA ILE A 126 10.40 10.21 13.74
C ILE A 126 10.12 11.48 12.93
N ARG A 127 9.89 11.39 11.61
CA ARG A 127 9.60 12.54 10.75
C ARG A 127 8.44 13.38 11.27
N CYS A 128 7.34 12.74 11.64
CA CYS A 128 6.16 13.45 12.13
C CYS A 128 6.24 13.80 13.62
N HIS A 129 6.93 12.99 14.42
CA HIS A 129 7.03 13.18 15.88
C HIS A 129 8.38 13.71 16.36
N VAL A 130 9.17 14.31 15.47
CA VAL A 130 10.54 14.76 15.77
C VAL A 130 10.55 15.69 16.98
N GLN A 131 9.61 16.64 17.04
CA GLN A 131 9.53 17.60 18.14
C GLN A 131 9.27 16.92 19.48
N GLN A 132 8.55 15.80 19.52
CA GLN A 132 8.19 15.06 20.72
C GLN A 132 9.33 14.15 21.18
N VAL A 133 10.12 13.62 20.24
CA VAL A 133 11.23 12.69 20.55
C VAL A 133 12.59 13.38 20.68
N THR A 134 12.74 14.62 20.19
CA THR A 134 13.97 15.42 20.29
C THR A 134 13.76 16.76 21.00
N GLN A 135 12.86 16.83 21.99
CA GLN A 135 12.64 18.09 22.72
C GLN A 135 13.93 18.61 23.35
N VAL A 136 14.30 19.85 22.99
CA VAL A 136 15.51 20.54 23.50
C VAL A 136 15.55 20.67 25.02
N LYS A 137 14.39 20.65 25.69
CA LYS A 137 14.30 20.71 27.16
C LYS A 137 14.99 19.51 27.83
N TYR A 138 14.98 18.34 27.20
CA TYR A 138 15.62 17.14 27.74
C TYR A 138 17.04 16.94 27.21
N ASP A 139 17.43 17.73 26.22
CA ASP A 139 18.77 17.72 25.66
C ASP A 139 19.76 18.24 26.72
N GLY A 140 20.79 17.45 27.01
CA GLY A 140 21.76 17.70 28.09
C GLY A 140 21.29 17.38 29.53
N TRP A 141 20.01 17.04 29.77
CA TRP A 141 19.52 16.61 31.09
C TRP A 141 19.55 15.11 31.30
N ILE A 142 19.41 14.32 30.22
CA ILE A 142 19.44 12.86 30.24
C ILE A 142 20.50 12.43 29.21
N GLU A 143 21.50 11.67 29.66
CA GLU A 143 22.54 11.13 28.78
C GLU A 143 21.92 10.27 27.67
N ASP A 144 22.35 10.51 26.43
CA ASP A 144 21.90 9.87 25.20
C ASP A 144 20.36 9.90 25.02
N HIS A 145 19.68 10.96 25.49
CA HIS A 145 18.22 11.04 25.41
C HIS A 145 17.73 10.83 23.98
N LYS A 146 18.35 11.52 23.02
CA LYS A 146 17.99 11.47 21.61
C LYS A 146 18.18 10.06 21.06
N GLU A 147 19.36 9.47 21.22
CA GLU A 147 19.73 8.16 20.72
C GLU A 147 18.83 7.06 21.31
N LYS A 148 18.52 7.15 22.60
CA LYS A 148 17.60 6.21 23.28
C LYS A 148 16.15 6.34 22.81
N ARG A 149 15.73 7.51 22.33
CA ARG A 149 14.38 7.77 21.80
C ARG A 149 14.24 7.48 20.31
N THR A 150 15.29 7.67 19.51
CA THR A 150 15.26 7.43 18.06
C THR A 150 15.77 6.05 17.66
N GLY A 151 16.65 5.44 18.46
CA GLY A 151 17.27 4.13 18.18
C GLY A 151 16.39 2.93 18.56
N ARG A 152 15.41 3.11 19.44
CA ARG A 152 14.42 2.07 19.76
C ARG A 152 13.21 2.19 18.83
N GLN A 153 12.73 1.06 18.31
CA GLN A 153 11.53 1.01 17.48
C GLN A 153 10.33 1.60 18.22
N CYS A 154 9.64 2.58 17.65
CA CYS A 154 8.56 3.32 18.31
C CYS A 154 7.43 2.37 18.78
N TRP A 155 7.08 1.39 17.96
CA TRP A 155 6.04 0.39 18.26
C TRP A 155 6.46 -0.66 19.28
N SER A 156 7.71 -0.66 19.76
CA SER A 156 8.09 -1.51 20.91
C SER A 156 7.38 -1.07 22.20
N CYS A 157 7.05 0.22 22.32
CA CYS A 157 6.21 0.79 23.38
C CYS A 157 4.81 1.14 22.86
N HIS A 158 4.71 1.77 21.69
CA HIS A 158 3.44 2.12 21.03
C HIS A 158 2.82 0.93 20.29
N LYS A 159 2.59 -0.18 21.01
CA LYS A 159 2.19 -1.49 20.47
C LYS A 159 0.79 -1.53 19.81
N GLN A 160 0.09 -0.40 19.76
CA GLN A 160 -1.25 -0.28 19.18
C GLN A 160 -1.29 0.61 17.93
N VAL A 161 -0.16 1.19 17.50
CA VAL A 161 -0.09 2.20 16.45
C VAL A 161 0.44 1.65 15.12
N PRO A 162 -0.34 1.83 14.04
CA PRO A 162 -1.69 1.29 13.93
C PRO A 162 -1.62 -0.26 13.87
N HIS A 163 -2.77 -0.93 13.82
CA HIS A 163 -2.90 -2.40 13.67
C HIS A 163 -2.85 -3.27 14.94
N GLY A 164 -2.63 -2.68 16.13
CA GLY A 164 -2.77 -3.42 17.39
C GLY A 164 -1.71 -4.53 17.59
N LYS A 165 -1.93 -5.36 18.62
CA LYS A 165 -1.08 -6.55 18.89
C LYS A 165 -1.60 -7.83 18.27
N ILE A 166 -2.89 -7.86 17.94
CA ILE A 166 -3.58 -9.04 17.41
C ILE A 166 -3.80 -8.76 15.93
N TYR A 167 -2.95 -9.35 15.11
CA TYR A 167 -3.00 -9.22 13.66
C TYR A 167 -2.78 -10.61 13.05
N GLY A 168 -3.67 -11.00 12.14
CA GLY A 168 -3.68 -12.29 11.47
C GLY A 168 -4.94 -12.44 10.62
N LEU A 169 -4.87 -13.25 9.57
CA LEU A 169 -6.00 -13.41 8.63
C LEU A 169 -7.25 -13.99 9.29
N ASN A 170 -7.06 -14.80 10.33
CA ASN A 170 -8.14 -15.45 11.09
C ASN A 170 -8.48 -14.75 12.41
N SER A 171 -7.78 -13.66 12.78
CA SER A 171 -7.94 -13.04 14.09
C SER A 171 -9.10 -12.03 14.15
N ILE A 172 -9.67 -11.66 13.01
CA ILE A 172 -10.81 -10.73 12.93
C ILE A 172 -12.03 -11.49 12.39
N LYS A 173 -12.96 -11.84 13.29
CA LYS A 173 -14.15 -12.66 12.99
C LYS A 173 -15.14 -11.99 12.01
N TYR A 174 -15.23 -10.66 12.05
CA TYR A 174 -16.10 -9.87 11.17
C TYR A 174 -15.30 -8.73 10.56
N ASN A 175 -14.62 -9.05 9.46
CA ASN A 175 -13.80 -8.09 8.75
C ASN A 175 -14.55 -7.60 7.52
N LEU A 176 -15.40 -6.58 7.72
CA LEU A 176 -16.16 -5.97 6.63
C LEU A 176 -15.19 -5.30 5.66
N ALA A 177 -15.25 -5.70 4.40
CA ALA A 177 -14.48 -5.04 3.36
C ALA A 177 -15.01 -3.59 3.21
N PRO A 178 -14.13 -2.58 3.23
CA PRO A 178 -14.54 -1.18 3.06
C PRO A 178 -14.97 -0.87 1.62
N ILE A 179 -14.58 -1.72 0.67
CA ILE A 179 -15.01 -1.64 -0.73
C ILE A 179 -16.14 -2.67 -0.90
N PRO A 180 -17.34 -2.26 -1.34
CA PRO A 180 -18.41 -3.18 -1.68
C PRO A 180 -17.91 -4.16 -2.74
N THR A 181 -18.06 -5.45 -2.47
CA THR A 181 -17.82 -6.54 -3.45
C THR A 181 -18.99 -6.72 -4.42
N ASP A 182 -20.06 -5.98 -4.17
CA ASP A 182 -21.39 -6.24 -4.69
C ASP A 182 -21.61 -5.27 -5.87
N GLN A 183 -22.08 -5.78 -7.00
CA GLN A 183 -22.33 -4.98 -8.20
C GLN A 183 -23.65 -4.18 -8.15
N GLU A 184 -24.41 -4.32 -7.06
CA GLU A 184 -25.57 -3.48 -6.83
C GLU A 184 -25.07 -2.09 -6.44
N GLU A 185 -25.45 -1.07 -7.23
CA GLU A 185 -25.29 0.32 -6.81
C GLU A 185 -25.95 0.45 -5.44
N MET A 186 -25.14 0.75 -4.41
CA MET A 186 -25.71 1.14 -3.13
C MET A 186 -26.62 2.33 -3.40
N VAL A 187 -27.93 2.13 -3.24
CA VAL A 187 -28.92 3.20 -3.31
C VAL A 187 -28.77 4.03 -2.04
N ILE A 188 -27.70 4.84 -2.00
CA ILE A 188 -27.45 5.80 -0.95
C ILE A 188 -28.30 7.03 -1.29
N PRO A 189 -29.26 7.42 -0.45
CA PRO A 189 -30.01 8.65 -0.66
C PRO A 189 -29.06 9.84 -0.79
N ASP A 190 -29.40 10.81 -1.65
CA ASP A 190 -28.53 11.95 -1.96
C ASP A 190 -28.03 12.69 -0.70
N TRP A 191 -28.90 12.82 0.31
CA TRP A 191 -28.56 13.46 1.58
C TRP A 191 -27.44 12.75 2.36
N LEU A 192 -27.32 11.43 2.25
CA LEU A 192 -26.31 10.61 2.91
C LEU A 192 -25.03 10.52 2.06
N ALA A 193 -25.17 10.50 0.74
CA ALA A 193 -24.04 10.56 -0.19
C ALA A 193 -23.27 11.89 -0.03
N GLU A 194 -23.99 13.00 0.17
CA GLU A 194 -23.39 14.32 0.39
C GLU A 194 -22.63 14.40 1.73
N GLN A 195 -23.06 13.64 2.74
CA GLN A 195 -22.38 13.57 4.04
C GLN A 195 -21.14 12.67 4.03
N THR A 196 -21.12 11.64 3.19
CA THR A 196 -20.00 10.68 3.09
C THR A 196 -18.91 11.11 2.12
N THR A 197 -19.24 11.94 1.11
CA THR A 197 -18.28 12.48 0.13
C THR A 197 -17.56 13.75 0.60
N LYS A 198 -18.08 14.44 1.61
CA LYS A 198 -17.37 15.54 2.26
C LYS A 198 -16.19 14.97 3.04
N LYS A 199 -14.96 15.24 2.57
CA LYS A 199 -13.74 15.02 3.35
C LYS A 199 -13.95 15.56 4.77
N PRO A 200 -13.59 14.81 5.83
CA PRO A 200 -13.64 15.35 7.17
C PRO A 200 -12.83 16.65 7.21
N GLN A 201 -13.43 17.69 7.78
CA GLN A 201 -12.82 19.00 7.96
C GLN A 201 -11.69 18.92 8.98
#